data_AF-S7Z599-F1
#
_entry.id   AF-S7Z599-F1
#
_cell.length_a   1.000
_cell.length_b   1.000
_cell.length_c   1.000
_cell.angle_alpha   90.00
_cell.angle_beta   90.00
_cell.angle_gamma   90.00
#
_symmetry.space_group_name_H-M   'P 1'
#
loop_
_entity.id
_entity.type
_entity.pdbx_description
1 polymer ?
#
loop_
_entity_poly.entity_id
_entity_poly.type
_entity_poly.pdbx_seq_one_letter_code
_entity_poly.pdbx_strand_id
1 'polypeptide(L)'
;MSDGQTKQFGKGQRLVPAQKAQKWYPVDDESQPKKVRKSIRPAKVREALQPGTILILLAGRFRGKRVVLLKHLDQGVLLVTGPFKINGVPLRRVNARYVIATSKRIDIAGVDAKTLEKVSTPDYFTKEKKAEKKTEEAFFKQGEKPEKKKVASARAADQKAVDQSILSSIKKEEFLSSYLATTFSLRNGDKPHEMKW
;
A
#
# COMPACT_ATOMS: atom_id res chain seq x y z
N MET A 1 -21.32 9.89 32.69
CA MET A 1 -21.87 8.58 33.04
C MET A 1 -23.28 8.56 32.45
N SER A 2 -23.60 7.63 31.56
CA SER A 2 -24.91 7.64 30.88
C SER A 2 -25.98 7.15 31.85
N ASP A 3 -26.77 8.08 32.37
CA ASP A 3 -27.87 7.78 33.29
C ASP A 3 -28.92 6.88 32.61
N GLY A 4 -29.47 5.93 33.37
CA GLY A 4 -30.40 4.91 32.87
C GLY A 4 -31.70 5.49 32.31
N GLN A 5 -32.39 4.72 31.46
CA GLN A 5 -33.68 5.13 30.88
C GLN A 5 -34.85 4.74 31.80
N THR A 6 -35.72 5.69 32.11
CA THR A 6 -36.99 5.43 32.80
C THR A 6 -37.95 4.71 31.84
N LYS A 7 -38.29 3.47 32.16
CA LYS A 7 -39.26 2.66 31.39
C LYS A 7 -40.51 2.44 32.23
N GLN A 8 -41.68 2.54 31.58
CA GLN A 8 -42.96 2.26 32.22
C GLN A 8 -43.19 0.74 32.28
N PHE A 9 -43.47 0.23 33.47
CA PHE A 9 -43.81 -1.17 33.73
C PHE A 9 -45.20 -1.22 34.38
N GLY A 10 -46.22 -1.54 33.57
CA GLY A 10 -47.61 -1.53 34.01
C GLY A 10 -48.06 -0.13 34.47
N LYS A 11 -48.57 -0.03 35.70
CA LYS A 11 -49.01 1.25 36.30
C LYS A 11 -47.88 2.10 36.90
N GLY A 12 -46.64 1.60 36.93
CA GLY A 12 -45.49 2.29 37.56
C GLY A 12 -44.34 2.55 36.60
N GLN A 13 -43.45 3.47 36.96
CA GLN A 13 -42.21 3.74 36.20
C GLN A 13 -40.99 3.22 36.98
N ARG A 14 -40.02 2.62 36.27
CA ARG A 14 -38.75 2.16 36.85
C ARG A 14 -37.58 2.63 36.01
N LEU A 15 -36.50 3.04 36.66
CA LEU A 15 -35.26 3.39 35.98
C LEU A 15 -34.48 2.12 35.63
N VAL A 16 -34.25 1.88 34.34
CA VAL A 16 -33.50 0.74 33.84
C VAL A 16 -32.05 1.17 33.56
N PRO A 17 -31.05 0.55 34.21
CA PRO A 17 -29.65 0.91 33.99
C PRO A 17 -29.26 0.62 32.54
N ALA A 18 -28.55 1.56 31.92
CA ALA A 18 -28.08 1.45 30.53
C ALA A 18 -27.02 0.35 30.37
N GLN A 19 -26.19 0.15 31.41
CA GLN A 19 -25.22 -0.93 31.48
C GLN A 19 -25.75 -2.04 32.40
N LYS A 20 -26.07 -3.20 31.82
CA LYS A 20 -26.43 -4.41 32.58
C LYS A 20 -25.15 -5.13 32.98
N ALA A 21 -25.09 -5.63 34.22
CA ALA A 21 -23.99 -6.50 34.66
C ALA A 21 -23.93 -7.77 33.80
N GLN A 22 -22.72 -8.27 33.55
CA GLN A 22 -22.52 -9.54 32.84
C GLN A 22 -23.04 -10.70 33.70
N LYS A 23 -23.67 -11.70 33.06
CA LYS A 23 -24.22 -12.89 33.76
C LYS A 23 -23.14 -13.88 34.17
N TRP A 24 -22.01 -13.87 33.49
CA TRP A 24 -20.88 -14.78 33.70
C TRP A 24 -19.64 -13.95 34.00
N TYR A 25 -18.86 -14.36 35.00
CA TYR A 25 -17.57 -13.77 35.36
C TYR A 25 -16.49 -14.85 35.32
N PRO A 26 -15.27 -14.53 34.86
CA PRO A 26 -14.14 -15.44 34.92
C PRO A 26 -13.73 -15.72 36.38
N VAL A 27 -13.16 -16.89 36.64
CA VAL A 27 -12.70 -17.28 37.99
C VAL A 27 -11.49 -16.46 38.45
N ASP A 28 -10.62 -16.10 37.50
CA ASP A 28 -9.42 -15.32 37.74
C ASP A 28 -9.48 -13.97 37.00
N ASP A 29 -8.98 -12.93 37.66
CA ASP A 29 -8.85 -11.60 37.05
C ASP A 29 -7.60 -11.52 36.16
N GLU A 30 -7.78 -11.09 34.91
CA GLU A 30 -6.65 -10.81 34.01
C GLU A 30 -6.01 -9.47 34.37
N SER A 31 -4.71 -9.48 34.66
CA SER A 31 -3.96 -8.25 34.94
C SER A 31 -3.93 -7.32 33.72
N GLN A 32 -4.33 -6.05 33.91
CA GLN A 32 -4.35 -5.10 32.81
C GLN A 32 -2.93 -4.69 32.38
N PRO A 33 -2.64 -4.67 31.07
CA PRO A 33 -1.33 -4.24 30.59
C PRO A 33 -1.09 -2.76 30.92
N LYS A 34 0.13 -2.45 31.39
CA LYS A 34 0.54 -1.08 31.72
C LYS A 34 0.39 -0.15 30.51
N LYS A 35 -0.14 1.05 30.72
CA LYS A 35 -0.27 2.07 29.67
C LYS A 35 1.11 2.53 29.18
N VAL A 36 1.43 2.21 27.93
CA VAL A 36 2.69 2.60 27.28
C VAL A 36 2.55 3.99 26.65
N ARG A 37 3.55 4.87 26.84
CA ARG A 37 3.59 6.24 26.28
C ARG A 37 4.19 6.33 24.86
N LYS A 38 4.14 5.26 24.06
CA LYS A 38 4.68 5.24 22.70
C LYS A 38 3.70 5.96 21.76
N SER A 39 4.16 6.99 21.05
CA SER A 39 3.41 7.67 19.99
C SER A 39 3.88 7.23 18.61
N ILE A 40 2.96 7.25 17.64
CA ILE A 40 3.27 6.98 16.24
C ILE A 40 3.96 8.21 15.67
N ARG A 41 5.24 8.06 15.27
CA ARG A 41 6.02 9.13 14.65
C ARG A 41 5.82 9.11 13.13
N PRO A 42 5.77 10.27 12.45
CA PRO A 42 5.72 10.31 11.00
C PRO A 42 7.00 9.70 10.40
N ALA A 43 6.86 9.04 9.26
CA ALA A 43 7.99 8.43 8.58
C ALA A 43 8.85 9.50 7.90
N LYS A 44 10.15 9.54 8.24
CA LYS A 44 11.13 10.40 7.56
C LYS A 44 11.71 9.68 6.35
N VAL A 45 11.55 10.27 5.17
CA VAL A 45 12.13 9.76 3.92
C VAL A 45 13.51 10.40 3.69
N ARG A 46 14.44 9.65 3.08
CA ARG A 46 15.77 10.18 2.69
C ARG A 46 15.64 11.20 1.55
N GLU A 47 16.56 12.16 1.51
CA GLU A 47 16.53 13.28 0.55
C GLU A 47 16.61 12.84 -0.91
N ALA A 48 17.29 11.74 -1.22
CA ALA A 48 17.40 11.23 -2.59
C ALA A 48 16.07 10.71 -3.19
N LEU A 49 15.07 10.40 -2.36
CA LEU A 49 13.77 9.93 -2.82
C LEU A 49 12.87 11.14 -3.11
N GLN A 50 13.10 11.80 -4.23
CA GLN A 50 12.25 12.90 -4.68
C GLN A 50 11.21 12.40 -5.70
N PRO A 51 10.00 12.98 -5.75
CA PRO A 51 9.03 12.68 -6.81
C PRO A 51 9.66 12.89 -8.21
N GLY A 52 9.63 11.88 -9.07
CA GLY A 52 10.36 11.91 -10.36
C GLY A 52 11.57 11.01 -10.42
N THR A 53 12.16 10.68 -9.27
CA THR A 53 13.39 9.90 -9.23
C THR A 53 13.15 8.47 -9.72
N ILE A 54 14.07 7.97 -10.54
CA ILE A 54 14.08 6.57 -10.95
C ILE A 54 14.63 5.71 -9.82
N LEU A 55 13.91 4.65 -9.53
CA LEU A 55 14.09 3.75 -8.42
C LEU A 55 14.38 2.35 -8.92
N ILE A 56 15.35 1.66 -8.30
CA ILE A 56 15.58 0.23 -8.52
C ILE A 56 14.93 -0.53 -7.38
N LEU A 57 14.00 -1.44 -7.70
CA LEU A 57 13.36 -2.30 -6.70
C LEU A 57 14.30 -3.44 -6.29
N LEU A 58 14.54 -3.62 -5.00
CA LEU A 58 15.41 -4.70 -4.51
C LEU A 58 14.66 -5.96 -4.14
N ALA A 59 13.41 -5.82 -3.68
CA ALA A 59 12.64 -6.92 -3.12
C ALA A 59 11.28 -7.12 -3.81
N GLY A 60 10.76 -8.35 -3.70
CA GLY A 60 9.45 -8.75 -4.21
C GLY A 60 9.46 -9.24 -5.65
N ARG A 61 8.25 -9.34 -6.24
CA ARG A 61 8.06 -9.90 -7.60
C ARG A 61 8.77 -9.10 -8.69
N PHE A 62 8.92 -7.80 -8.51
CA PHE A 62 9.49 -6.87 -9.48
C PHE A 62 10.93 -6.46 -9.13
N ARG A 63 11.68 -7.30 -8.40
CA ARG A 63 13.09 -7.03 -8.08
C ARG A 63 13.93 -6.80 -9.33
N GLY A 64 14.91 -5.91 -9.25
CA GLY A 64 15.75 -5.44 -10.35
C GLY A 64 15.05 -4.49 -11.32
N LYS A 65 13.72 -4.34 -11.29
CA LYS A 65 13.04 -3.41 -12.21
C LYS A 65 13.32 -1.96 -11.84
N ARG A 66 13.45 -1.12 -12.88
CA ARG A 66 13.61 0.33 -12.76
C ARG A 66 12.27 1.01 -12.92
N VAL A 67 11.92 1.88 -11.98
CA VAL A 67 10.55 2.31 -11.75
C VAL A 67 10.54 3.78 -11.31
N VAL A 68 9.48 4.54 -11.58
CA VAL A 68 9.42 5.98 -11.30
C VAL A 68 8.68 6.24 -9.98
N LEU A 69 9.26 7.07 -9.12
CA LEU A 69 8.63 7.53 -7.87
C LEU A 69 7.58 8.60 -8.16
N LEU A 70 6.33 8.39 -7.74
CA LEU A 70 5.25 9.37 -7.92
C LEU A 70 5.06 10.25 -6.68
N LYS A 71 4.80 9.63 -5.52
CA LYS A 71 4.42 10.35 -4.28
C LYS A 71 4.84 9.57 -3.04
N HIS A 72 5.13 10.28 -1.96
CA HIS A 72 5.25 9.68 -0.62
C HIS A 72 3.87 9.56 0.00
N LEU A 73 3.51 8.37 0.46
CA LEU A 73 2.26 8.15 1.17
C LEU A 73 2.48 8.37 2.67
N ASP A 74 1.44 8.84 3.36
CA ASP A 74 1.47 9.16 4.80
C ASP A 74 1.84 7.95 5.68
N GLN A 75 1.62 6.74 5.15
CA GLN A 75 1.99 5.48 5.79
C GLN A 75 3.52 5.22 5.81
N GLY A 76 4.33 6.11 5.25
CA GLY A 76 5.78 5.92 5.11
C GLY A 76 6.18 4.98 3.98
N VAL A 77 5.30 4.81 3.00
CA VAL A 77 5.47 3.93 1.84
C VAL A 77 5.49 4.79 0.58
N LEU A 78 6.19 4.33 -0.45
CA LEU A 78 6.29 5.04 -1.73
C LEU A 78 5.21 4.55 -2.69
N LEU A 79 4.55 5.49 -3.38
CA LEU A 79 3.74 5.20 -4.55
C LEU A 79 4.64 5.26 -5.79
N VAL A 80 4.69 4.16 -6.52
CA VAL A 80 5.64 3.95 -7.60
C VAL A 80 4.89 3.43 -8.83
N THR A 81 5.27 3.87 -10.03
CA THR A 81 4.78 3.32 -11.30
C THR A 81 5.94 2.98 -12.22
N GLY A 82 5.91 1.78 -12.81
CA GLY A 82 6.78 1.46 -13.93
C GLY A 82 5.90 1.50 -15.15
N PRO A 83 6.05 2.48 -16.06
CA PRO A 83 5.13 2.65 -17.17
C PRO A 83 4.79 1.29 -17.77
N PHE A 84 3.54 0.86 -17.61
CA PHE A 84 3.22 -0.58 -17.60
C PHE A 84 3.56 -1.24 -18.93
N LYS A 85 3.49 -0.45 -20.01
CA LYS A 85 3.89 -0.79 -21.37
C LYS A 85 5.38 -1.11 -21.53
N ILE A 86 6.26 -0.52 -20.72
CA ILE A 86 7.72 -0.67 -20.82
C ILE A 86 8.22 -1.86 -19.99
N ASN A 87 7.86 -1.92 -18.72
CA ASN A 87 8.48 -2.86 -17.77
C ASN A 87 7.49 -3.80 -17.05
N GLY A 88 6.18 -3.64 -17.29
CA GLY A 88 5.12 -4.47 -16.71
C GLY A 88 4.89 -4.29 -15.20
N VAL A 89 5.41 -3.21 -14.60
CA VAL A 89 5.24 -2.94 -13.16
C VAL A 89 4.06 -1.98 -12.95
N PRO A 90 2.89 -2.44 -12.48
CA PRO A 90 1.75 -1.54 -12.30
C PRO A 90 2.01 -0.54 -11.16
N LEU A 91 1.12 0.44 -11.01
CA LEU A 91 1.00 1.28 -9.83
C LEU A 91 1.04 0.40 -8.58
N ARG A 92 2.03 0.66 -7.72
CA ARG A 92 2.31 -0.20 -6.58
C ARG A 92 2.89 0.57 -5.41
N ARG A 93 2.51 0.15 -4.21
CA ARG A 93 3.14 0.59 -2.97
C ARG A 93 4.44 -0.18 -2.72
N VAL A 94 5.51 0.54 -2.41
CA VAL A 94 6.84 0.00 -2.14
C VAL A 94 7.44 0.63 -0.90
N ASN A 95 8.01 -0.18 -0.01
CA ASN A 95 8.71 0.33 1.16
C ASN A 95 10.04 1.00 0.74
N ALA A 96 10.26 2.23 1.21
CA ALA A 96 11.44 3.04 0.89
C ALA A 96 12.78 2.35 1.21
N ARG A 97 12.81 1.41 2.18
CA ARG A 97 14.03 0.65 2.53
C ARG A 97 14.49 -0.32 1.44
N TYR A 98 13.58 -0.83 0.61
CA TYR A 98 13.88 -1.85 -0.40
C TYR A 98 14.05 -1.28 -1.80
N VAL A 99 14.61 -0.07 -1.85
CA VAL A 99 14.76 0.69 -3.08
C VAL A 99 16.13 1.35 -3.11
N ILE A 100 16.77 1.36 -4.28
CA ILE A 100 17.89 2.25 -4.56
C ILE A 100 17.37 3.46 -5.33
N ALA A 101 17.65 4.66 -4.83
CA ALA A 101 17.36 5.88 -5.55
C ALA A 101 18.52 6.15 -6.50
N THR A 102 18.23 6.31 -7.79
CA THR A 102 19.23 6.75 -8.75
C THR A 102 19.28 8.27 -8.82
N SER A 103 20.33 8.80 -9.42
CA SER A 103 20.57 10.22 -9.70
C SER A 103 19.62 10.77 -10.77
N LYS A 104 19.08 9.91 -11.64
CA LYS A 104 18.21 10.36 -12.73
C LYS A 104 16.79 10.63 -12.25
N ARG A 105 16.28 11.80 -12.64
CA ARG A 105 14.93 12.28 -12.36
C ARG A 105 14.18 12.60 -13.64
N ILE A 106 12.90 12.26 -13.68
CA ILE A 106 11.96 12.58 -14.75
C ILE A 106 10.95 13.61 -14.24
N ASP A 107 10.51 14.52 -15.11
CA ASP A 107 9.45 15.45 -14.78
C ASP A 107 8.06 14.76 -14.73
N ILE A 108 7.35 14.98 -13.63
CA ILE A 108 6.04 14.39 -13.28
C ILE A 108 4.94 15.47 -13.24
N ALA A 109 5.24 16.75 -13.50
CA ALA A 109 4.28 17.83 -13.39
C ALA A 109 2.99 17.63 -14.22
N GLY A 110 3.05 16.86 -15.31
CA GLY A 110 1.91 16.53 -16.17
C GLY A 110 1.01 15.38 -15.69
N VAL A 111 1.27 14.77 -14.52
CA VAL A 111 0.40 13.70 -13.98
C VAL A 111 -0.86 14.31 -13.38
N ASP A 112 -2.03 13.76 -13.75
CA ASP A 112 -3.33 14.18 -13.21
C ASP A 112 -3.37 14.09 -11.67
N ALA A 113 -3.41 15.25 -11.00
CA ALA A 113 -3.44 15.31 -9.55
C ALA A 113 -4.63 14.54 -8.94
N LYS A 114 -5.80 14.57 -9.61
CA LYS A 114 -7.01 13.87 -9.15
C LYS A 114 -6.83 12.35 -9.10
N THR A 115 -6.20 11.76 -10.12
CA THR A 115 -5.95 10.32 -10.15
C THR A 115 -4.86 9.95 -9.16
N LEU A 116 -3.85 10.80 -8.99
CA LEU A 116 -2.80 10.62 -8.00
C LEU A 116 -3.36 10.58 -6.57
N GLU A 117 -4.25 11.50 -6.21
CA GLU A 117 -4.90 11.50 -4.88
C GLU A 117 -5.76 10.25 -4.66
N LYS A 118 -6.57 9.87 -5.66
CA LYS A 118 -7.39 8.64 -5.60
C LYS A 118 -6.52 7.40 -5.33
N VAL A 119 -5.43 7.25 -6.07
CA VAL A 119 -4.52 6.10 -5.94
C VAL A 119 -3.70 6.15 -4.65
N SER A 120 -3.47 7.34 -4.08
CA SER A 120 -2.71 7.53 -2.84
C SER A 120 -3.46 7.05 -1.60
N THR A 121 -4.78 6.85 -1.69
CA THR A 121 -5.57 6.40 -0.54
C THR A 121 -5.10 5.02 -0.03
N PRO A 122 -5.02 4.82 1.29
CA PRO A 122 -4.64 3.54 1.91
C PRO A 122 -5.41 2.33 1.39
N ASP A 123 -6.71 2.52 1.17
CA ASP A 123 -7.66 1.47 0.85
C ASP A 123 -7.56 1.00 -0.60
N TYR A 124 -7.09 1.87 -1.51
CA TYR A 124 -6.98 1.58 -2.94
C TYR A 124 -6.18 0.29 -3.23
N PHE A 125 -5.14 0.04 -2.43
CA PHE A 125 -4.26 -1.12 -2.58
C PHE A 125 -4.54 -2.24 -1.57
N THR A 126 -5.59 -2.14 -0.76
CA THR A 126 -5.97 -3.23 0.13
C THR A 126 -6.48 -4.41 -0.69
N LYS A 127 -6.21 -5.62 -0.20
CA LYS A 127 -6.78 -6.82 -0.79
C LYS A 127 -8.16 -7.01 -0.19
N GLU A 128 -9.16 -7.18 -1.04
CA GLU A 128 -10.48 -7.64 -0.61
C GLU A 128 -10.32 -8.96 0.15
N LYS A 129 -10.80 -8.98 1.40
CA LYS A 129 -10.90 -10.21 2.19
C LYS A 129 -12.17 -10.92 1.73
N LYS A 130 -12.03 -12.12 1.16
CA LYS A 130 -13.20 -12.98 0.92
C LYS A 130 -13.72 -13.42 2.29
N ALA A 131 -15.01 -13.23 2.54
CA ALA A 131 -15.66 -13.81 3.71
C ALA A 131 -15.78 -15.32 3.50
N GLU A 132 -14.78 -16.08 3.96
CA GLU A 132 -14.87 -17.53 3.96
C GLU A 132 -15.86 -17.94 5.07
N LYS A 133 -16.93 -18.65 4.69
CA LYS A 133 -17.77 -19.37 5.66
C LYS A 133 -16.88 -20.46 6.25
N LYS A 134 -16.77 -20.53 7.58
CA LYS A 134 -16.01 -21.56 8.29
C LYS A 134 -16.78 -22.89 8.28
N THR A 135 -16.95 -23.48 7.10
CA THR A 135 -17.53 -24.81 6.89
C THR A 135 -16.46 -25.75 6.35
N GLU A 136 -16.47 -27.02 6.75
CA GLU A 136 -15.47 -28.03 6.34
C GLU A 136 -15.34 -28.14 4.82
N GLU A 137 -16.45 -28.06 4.08
CA GLU A 137 -16.44 -28.08 2.62
C GLU A 137 -15.65 -26.91 1.98
N ALA A 138 -15.63 -25.74 2.63
CA ALA A 138 -14.87 -24.59 2.15
C ALA A 138 -13.36 -24.76 2.38
N PHE A 139 -12.96 -25.57 3.37
CA PHE A 139 -11.56 -25.92 3.64
C PHE A 139 -11.00 -26.88 2.58
N PHE A 140 -11.76 -27.89 2.16
CA PHE A 140 -11.33 -28.82 1.11
C PHE A 140 -11.24 -28.18 -0.29
N LYS A 141 -12.09 -27.17 -0.58
CA LYS A 141 -12.02 -26.41 -1.85
C LYS A 141 -10.84 -25.43 -1.93
N GLN A 142 -10.10 -25.22 -0.84
CA GLN A 142 -8.93 -24.32 -0.81
C GLN A 142 -7.68 -24.93 -1.47
N GLY A 143 -7.66 -26.26 -1.70
CA GLY A 143 -6.57 -26.99 -2.37
C GLY A 143 -6.61 -26.95 -3.90
N GLU A 144 -7.73 -26.57 -4.52
CA GLU A 144 -7.81 -26.36 -5.97
C GLU A 144 -7.05 -25.09 -6.36
N LYS A 145 -6.38 -25.11 -7.52
CA LYS A 145 -5.60 -23.96 -8.02
C LYS A 145 -6.50 -22.72 -8.00
N PRO A 146 -6.17 -21.70 -7.19
CA PRO A 146 -7.03 -20.54 -7.03
C PRO A 146 -7.21 -19.84 -8.38
N GLU A 147 -8.46 -19.60 -8.78
CA GLU A 147 -8.77 -18.83 -9.97
C GLU A 147 -7.95 -17.53 -10.00
N LYS A 148 -7.27 -17.29 -11.12
CA LYS A 148 -6.47 -16.08 -11.31
C LYS A 148 -7.39 -14.87 -11.15
N LYS A 149 -7.09 -14.02 -10.17
CA LYS A 149 -7.85 -12.78 -9.94
C LYS A 149 -7.89 -11.95 -11.22
N LYS A 150 -9.09 -11.73 -11.77
CA LYS A 150 -9.30 -10.80 -12.88
C LYS A 150 -8.96 -9.38 -12.38
N VAL A 151 -8.11 -8.68 -13.14
CA VAL A 151 -7.74 -7.30 -12.80
C VAL A 151 -8.97 -6.42 -12.94
N ALA A 152 -9.30 -5.64 -11.91
CA ALA A 152 -10.41 -4.69 -11.97
C ALA A 152 -10.16 -3.67 -13.10
N SER A 153 -11.14 -3.50 -13.98
CA SER A 153 -11.09 -2.57 -15.13
C SER A 153 -10.74 -1.14 -14.70
N ALA A 154 -11.22 -0.72 -13.52
CA ALA A 154 -10.93 0.60 -12.94
C ALA A 154 -9.42 0.84 -12.75
N ARG A 155 -8.67 -0.14 -12.23
CA ARG A 155 -7.22 0.01 -12.00
C ARG A 155 -6.43 0.14 -13.30
N ALA A 156 -6.90 -0.53 -14.36
CA ALA A 156 -6.29 -0.41 -15.68
C ALA A 156 -6.52 0.97 -16.31
N ALA A 157 -7.68 1.58 -16.07
CA ALA A 157 -7.96 2.95 -16.50
C ALA A 157 -7.10 3.97 -15.73
N ASP A 158 -7.03 3.86 -14.40
CA ASP A 158 -6.20 4.72 -13.56
C ASP A 158 -4.71 4.61 -13.95
N GLN A 159 -4.23 3.39 -14.27
CA GLN A 159 -2.88 3.17 -14.78
C GLN A 159 -2.60 3.92 -16.08
N LYS A 160 -3.52 3.82 -17.06
CA LYS A 160 -3.35 4.47 -18.36
C LYS A 160 -3.29 5.98 -18.24
N ALA A 161 -4.14 6.57 -17.39
CA ALA A 161 -4.16 8.01 -17.14
C ALA A 161 -2.81 8.50 -16.59
N VAL A 162 -2.26 7.81 -15.59
CA VAL A 162 -0.95 8.17 -15.01
C VAL A 162 0.19 7.94 -16.00
N ASP A 163 0.19 6.81 -16.70
CA ASP A 163 1.30 6.45 -17.61
C ASP A 163 1.36 7.34 -18.85
N GLN A 164 0.24 7.91 -19.32
CA GLN A 164 0.21 8.71 -20.54
C GLN A 164 1.14 9.93 -20.47
N SER A 165 1.13 10.65 -19.35
CA SER A 165 2.01 11.81 -19.13
C SER A 165 3.47 11.39 -18.95
N ILE A 166 3.73 10.32 -18.20
CA ILE A 166 5.09 9.83 -17.93
C ILE A 166 5.73 9.29 -19.20
N LEU A 167 4.97 8.60 -20.05
CA LEU A 167 5.46 8.10 -21.35
C LEU A 167 5.83 9.23 -22.30
N SER A 168 5.13 10.38 -22.25
CA SER A 168 5.50 11.53 -23.06
C SER A 168 6.83 12.13 -22.58
N SER A 169 7.04 12.25 -21.26
CA SER A 169 8.32 12.67 -20.68
C SER A 169 9.47 11.71 -21.01
N ILE A 170 9.23 10.39 -20.94
CA ILE A 170 10.27 9.38 -21.22
C ILE A 170 10.74 9.43 -22.68
N LYS A 171 9.83 9.69 -23.62
CA LYS A 171 10.16 9.78 -25.05
C LYS A 171 11.03 10.97 -25.41
N LYS A 172 11.05 12.02 -24.56
CA LYS A 172 11.90 13.21 -24.79
C LYS A 172 13.38 12.92 -24.57
N GLU A 173 13.70 11.89 -23.78
CA GLU A 173 15.07 11.55 -23.45
C GLU A 173 15.51 10.28 -24.18
N GLU A 174 16.65 10.38 -24.87
CA GLU A 174 17.21 9.28 -25.65
C GLU A 174 17.57 8.10 -24.74
N PHE A 175 17.25 6.88 -25.18
CA PHE A 175 17.50 5.61 -24.47
C PHE A 175 16.85 5.45 -23.09
N LEU A 176 16.07 6.40 -22.59
CA LEU A 176 15.44 6.26 -21.28
C LEU A 176 14.39 5.13 -21.25
N SER A 177 13.68 4.92 -22.37
CA SER A 177 12.74 3.81 -22.51
C SER A 177 13.43 2.44 -22.43
N SER A 178 14.61 2.27 -23.04
CA SER A 178 15.38 1.02 -22.98
C SER A 178 16.02 0.82 -21.61
N TYR A 179 16.46 1.91 -20.97
CA TYR A 179 16.94 1.90 -19.59
C TYR A 179 15.87 1.40 -18.60
N LEU A 180 14.63 1.89 -18.73
CA LEU A 180 13.51 1.46 -17.86
C LEU A 180 13.03 0.02 -18.15
N ALA A 181 13.16 -0.45 -19.40
CA ALA A 181 12.80 -1.82 -19.78
C ALA A 181 13.78 -2.86 -19.21
N THR A 182 15.07 -2.50 -19.14
CA THR A 182 16.12 -3.41 -18.68
C THR A 182 16.07 -3.63 -17.17
N THR A 183 16.51 -4.81 -16.74
CA THR A 183 16.53 -5.20 -15.32
C THR A 183 17.93 -4.95 -14.76
N PHE A 184 18.02 -4.35 -13.58
CA PHE A 184 19.25 -4.20 -12.84
C PHE A 184 19.70 -5.55 -12.27
N SER A 185 20.97 -5.88 -12.49
CA SER A 185 21.67 -7.02 -11.90
C SER A 185 23.14 -6.66 -11.71
N LEU A 186 23.78 -7.25 -10.72
CA LEU A 186 25.23 -7.17 -10.54
C LEU A 186 25.89 -8.33 -11.28
N ARG A 187 27.00 -8.07 -11.97
CA ARG A 187 27.85 -9.08 -12.60
C ARG A 187 29.15 -9.27 -11.80
N ASN A 188 29.96 -10.23 -12.21
CA ASN A 188 31.28 -10.41 -11.63
C ASN A 188 32.13 -9.15 -11.83
N GLY A 189 32.66 -8.62 -10.73
CA GLY A 189 33.44 -7.37 -10.70
C GLY A 189 32.63 -6.12 -10.29
N ASP A 190 31.30 -6.18 -10.34
CA ASP A 190 30.45 -5.06 -9.93
C ASP A 190 30.42 -4.92 -8.39
N LYS A 191 30.89 -3.78 -7.87
CA LYS A 191 30.94 -3.50 -6.43
C LYS A 191 29.99 -2.36 -6.04
N PRO A 192 28.87 -2.65 -5.36
CA PRO A 192 27.85 -1.64 -5.04
C PRO A 192 28.33 -0.43 -4.23
N HIS A 193 29.39 -0.59 -3.43
CA HIS A 193 29.97 0.49 -2.62
C HIS A 193 30.86 1.44 -3.44
N GLU A 194 31.36 1.01 -4.60
CA GLU A 194 32.09 1.85 -5.56
C GLU A 194 31.16 2.46 -6.61
N MET A 195 29.93 1.91 -6.77
CA MET A 195 28.92 2.42 -7.70
C MET A 195 28.34 3.75 -7.25
N LYS A 196 28.18 4.67 -8.21
CA LYS A 196 27.42 5.90 -8.05
C LYS A 196 25.99 5.66 -8.53
N TRP A 197 25.04 6.01 -7.68
CA TRP A 197 23.62 5.79 -7.90
C TRP A 197 22.95 7.07 -8.38
#